data_AF-A0A7Y3ASN7-F1
#
_entry.id   AF-A0A7Y3ASN7-F1
#
_cell.length_a   1.000
_cell.length_b   1.000
_cell.length_c   1.000
_cell.angle_alpha   90.00
_cell.angle_beta   90.00
_cell.angle_gamma   90.00
#
_symmetry.space_group_name_H-M   'P 1'
#
loop_
_entity.id
_entity.type
_entity.pdbx_description
1 polymer ?
#
loop_
_entity_poly.entity_id
_entity_poly.type
_entity_poly.pdbx_seq_one_letter_code
_entity_poly.pdbx_strand_id
1 'polypeptide(L)'
;PWVWPCEGLLCDLGNVSELGTTKVKSDLRTVETIFGLEKGDIPPNYNFTNVFLHNKNYHRIHAPISGTITRIQHIPGDLIVLRPWIYKQNPSLPAFRNERYNIDVTDDKGRIWYMSVVGGPAVGTIKLANSVKVGSSVKKLDELALFYLGSTCCMAAPENPRYHSKNTFVEVGIPF
;
A
#
# COMPACT_ATOMS: atom_id res chain seq x y z
N PRO A 1 -16.23 -3.17 -9.81
CA PRO A 1 -16.15 -2.25 -8.65
C PRO A 1 -15.02 -2.65 -7.70
N TRP A 2 -14.14 -1.69 -7.41
CA TRP A 2 -12.97 -1.83 -6.54
C TRP A 2 -13.30 -1.32 -5.12
N VAL A 3 -12.55 -1.77 -4.13
CA VAL A 3 -12.79 -1.47 -2.71
C VAL A 3 -11.50 -1.12 -1.99
N TRP A 4 -11.62 -0.47 -0.83
CA TRP A 4 -10.47 -0.28 0.04
C TRP A 4 -9.94 -1.62 0.55
N PRO A 5 -8.62 -1.86 0.47
CA PRO A 5 -8.01 -3.12 0.87
C PRO A 5 -7.87 -3.26 2.39
N CYS A 6 -8.00 -2.15 3.13
CA CYS A 6 -7.82 -2.08 4.58
C CYS A 6 -8.63 -0.92 5.16
N GLU A 7 -8.76 -0.90 6.48
CA GLU A 7 -9.33 0.22 7.22
C GLU A 7 -8.26 1.03 7.94
N GLY A 8 -8.47 2.33 8.11
CA GLY A 8 -7.51 3.19 8.78
C GLY A 8 -7.62 4.66 8.39
N LEU A 9 -6.61 5.45 8.78
CA LEU A 9 -6.53 6.86 8.42
C LEU A 9 -5.89 7.01 7.04
N LEU A 10 -6.60 7.60 6.07
CA LEU A 10 -6.05 7.94 4.76
C LEU A 10 -5.10 9.14 4.88
N CYS A 11 -3.80 8.86 4.88
CA CYS A 11 -2.75 9.82 5.18
C CYS A 11 -2.21 10.55 3.95
N ASP A 12 -2.10 9.85 2.83
CA ASP A 12 -1.73 10.44 1.54
C ASP A 12 -2.69 9.97 0.46
N LEU A 13 -3.00 10.88 -0.46
CA LEU A 13 -3.88 10.70 -1.60
C LEU A 13 -3.43 11.66 -2.70
N GLY A 14 -3.21 11.16 -3.92
CA GLY A 14 -2.89 12.01 -5.07
C GLY A 14 -2.49 11.23 -6.32
N ASN A 15 -2.46 11.89 -7.46
CA ASN A 15 -1.97 11.28 -8.70
C ASN A 15 -0.45 11.05 -8.61
N VAL A 16 0.03 9.94 -9.13
CA VAL A 16 1.46 9.61 -9.17
C VAL A 16 2.28 10.73 -9.83
N SER A 17 1.74 11.37 -10.87
CA SER A 17 2.38 12.51 -11.55
C SER A 17 2.51 13.78 -10.70
N GLU A 18 1.62 13.98 -9.73
CA GLU A 18 1.58 15.16 -8.87
C GLU A 18 2.41 14.98 -7.60
N LEU A 19 2.78 13.74 -7.28
CA LEU A 19 3.56 13.41 -6.10
C LEU A 19 5.04 13.65 -6.38
N GLY A 20 5.61 14.60 -5.61
CA GLY A 20 7.02 14.95 -5.69
C GLY A 20 7.96 13.87 -5.15
N THR A 21 9.25 14.20 -5.10
CA THR A 21 10.26 13.33 -4.49
C THR A 21 10.30 13.52 -2.98
N THR A 22 10.50 12.43 -2.25
CA THR A 22 10.81 12.44 -0.82
C THR A 22 12.30 12.18 -0.63
N LYS A 23 12.96 13.04 0.15
CA LYS A 23 14.35 12.81 0.56
C LYS A 23 14.40 11.84 1.73
N VAL A 24 15.06 10.70 1.53
CA VAL A 24 15.29 9.67 2.56
C VAL A 24 16.79 9.53 2.74
N LYS A 25 17.32 10.04 3.87
CA LYS A 25 18.77 10.19 4.08
C LYS A 25 19.40 11.04 2.95
N SER A 26 20.32 10.48 2.17
CA SER A 26 20.95 11.11 0.99
C SER A 26 20.17 10.89 -0.30
N ASP A 27 19.17 10.00 -0.32
CA ASP A 27 18.56 9.52 -1.55
C ASP A 27 17.23 10.23 -1.82
N LEU A 28 17.02 10.65 -3.05
CA LEU A 28 15.71 11.14 -3.52
C LEU A 28 14.90 9.94 -4.01
N ARG A 29 13.71 9.75 -3.44
CA ARG A 29 12.81 8.64 -3.74
C ARG A 29 11.48 9.15 -4.27
N THR A 30 10.91 8.43 -5.24
CA THR A 30 9.56 8.66 -5.76
C THR A 30 8.61 7.59 -5.23
N VAL A 31 7.30 7.79 -5.31
CA VAL A 31 6.31 6.83 -4.78
C VAL A 31 6.45 5.43 -5.38
N GLU A 32 6.92 5.31 -6.61
CA GLU A 32 7.22 4.04 -7.28
C GLU A 32 8.24 3.20 -6.49
N THR A 33 9.17 3.84 -5.78
CA THR A 33 10.16 3.13 -4.94
C THR A 33 9.52 2.40 -3.76
N ILE A 34 8.34 2.81 -3.29
CA ILE A 34 7.55 2.07 -2.31
C ILE A 34 7.19 0.70 -2.90
N PHE A 35 6.80 0.66 -4.17
CA PHE A 35 6.45 -0.57 -4.89
C PHE A 35 7.67 -1.30 -5.48
N GLY A 36 8.89 -0.87 -5.16
CA GLY A 36 10.13 -1.46 -5.67
C GLY A 36 10.32 -1.25 -7.17
N LEU A 37 9.75 -0.16 -7.69
CA LEU A 37 9.74 0.21 -9.09
C LEU A 37 10.56 1.49 -9.31
N GLU A 38 10.94 1.72 -10.55
CA GLU A 38 11.60 2.94 -10.99
C GLU A 38 10.59 4.01 -11.40
N LYS A 39 11.07 5.24 -11.52
CA LYS A 39 10.23 6.36 -11.94
C LYS A 39 9.69 6.12 -13.35
N GLY A 40 8.37 6.17 -13.51
CA GLY A 40 7.70 5.96 -14.80
C GLY A 40 7.16 4.54 -15.01
N ASP A 41 7.47 3.59 -14.13
CA ASP A 41 6.90 2.22 -14.19
C ASP A 41 5.40 2.20 -13.83
N ILE A 42 4.96 3.15 -12.99
CA ILE A 42 3.55 3.34 -12.66
C ILE A 42 2.98 4.44 -13.56
N PRO A 43 1.84 4.21 -14.24
CA PRO A 43 1.25 5.24 -15.09
C PRO A 43 0.95 6.54 -14.33
N PRO A 44 1.22 7.72 -14.92
CA PRO A 44 1.15 9.00 -14.23
C PRO A 44 -0.25 9.35 -13.70
N ASN A 45 -1.29 8.81 -14.33
CA ASN A 45 -2.69 9.03 -13.96
C ASN A 45 -3.19 8.04 -12.87
N TYR A 46 -2.33 7.17 -12.36
CA TYR A 46 -2.71 6.30 -11.25
C TYR A 46 -2.77 7.11 -9.96
N ASN A 47 -3.67 6.70 -9.07
CA ASN A 47 -3.87 7.32 -7.78
C ASN A 47 -3.09 6.55 -6.71
N PHE A 48 -2.20 7.24 -6.01
CA PHE A 48 -1.48 6.72 -4.86
C PHE A 48 -2.25 7.04 -3.57
N THR A 49 -2.34 6.03 -2.71
CA THR A 49 -2.92 6.12 -1.36
C THR A 49 -1.98 5.52 -0.33
N ASN A 50 -1.99 6.09 0.87
CA ASN A 50 -1.27 5.59 2.04
C ASN A 50 -2.24 5.56 3.23
N VAL A 51 -2.64 4.36 3.68
CA VAL A 51 -3.59 4.18 4.78
C VAL A 51 -2.87 3.68 6.02
N PHE A 52 -2.86 4.49 7.07
CA PHE A 52 -2.29 4.12 8.36
C PHE A 52 -3.27 3.29 9.19
N LEU A 53 -2.83 2.12 9.64
CA LEU A 53 -3.62 1.23 10.50
C LEU A 53 -3.19 1.43 11.95
N HIS A 54 -4.09 1.91 12.80
CA HIS A 54 -3.85 2.01 14.24
C HIS A 54 -4.00 0.64 14.91
N ASN A 55 -3.38 0.41 16.07
CA ASN A 55 -3.45 -0.85 16.83
C ASN A 55 -4.87 -1.40 17.10
N LYS A 56 -5.90 -0.56 17.02
CA LYS A 56 -7.30 -0.95 17.25
C LYS A 56 -8.02 -1.38 15.97
N ASN A 57 -7.41 -1.14 14.81
CA ASN A 57 -7.99 -1.45 13.52
C ASN A 57 -7.88 -2.94 13.18
N TYR A 58 -8.63 -3.34 12.17
CA TYR A 58 -8.52 -4.63 11.53
C TYR A 58 -7.24 -4.71 10.69
N HIS A 59 -6.35 -5.63 11.07
CA HIS A 59 -4.97 -5.72 10.57
C HIS A 59 -4.79 -6.71 9.41
N ARG A 60 -5.87 -7.05 8.69
CA ARG A 60 -5.79 -7.88 7.47
C ARG A 60 -5.98 -7.00 6.25
N ILE A 61 -5.19 -7.30 5.22
CA ILE A 61 -5.16 -6.59 3.96
C ILE A 61 -5.76 -7.49 2.91
N HIS A 62 -6.70 -6.93 2.14
CA HIS A 62 -7.52 -7.67 1.19
C HIS A 62 -7.29 -7.19 -0.23
N ALA A 63 -7.60 -8.05 -1.21
CA ALA A 63 -7.54 -7.69 -2.61
C ALA A 63 -8.58 -6.60 -2.93
N PRO A 64 -8.17 -5.42 -3.43
CA PRO A 64 -9.09 -4.33 -3.76
C PRO A 64 -9.96 -4.67 -4.98
N ILE A 65 -9.52 -5.63 -5.80
CA ILE A 65 -10.18 -6.07 -7.02
C ILE A 65 -9.92 -7.56 -7.27
N SER A 66 -10.79 -8.20 -8.04
CA SER A 66 -10.54 -9.55 -8.57
C SER A 66 -9.51 -9.47 -9.70
N GLY A 67 -8.59 -10.42 -9.76
CA GLY A 67 -7.54 -10.44 -10.77
C GLY A 67 -6.55 -11.59 -10.57
N THR A 68 -5.39 -11.45 -11.20
CA THR A 68 -4.28 -12.40 -11.05
C THR A 68 -3.12 -11.72 -10.36
N ILE A 69 -2.53 -12.37 -9.36
CA ILE A 69 -1.29 -11.88 -8.74
C ILE A 69 -0.15 -12.10 -9.73
N THR A 70 0.44 -11.02 -10.23
CA THR A 70 1.50 -11.07 -11.26
C THR A 70 2.89 -10.85 -10.69
N ARG A 71 3.01 -10.23 -9.52
CA ARG A 71 4.28 -10.08 -8.81
C ARG A 71 4.07 -10.08 -7.31
N ILE A 72 4.99 -10.74 -6.61
CA ILE A 72 5.19 -10.65 -5.17
C ILE A 72 6.66 -10.35 -4.95
N GLN A 73 6.99 -9.28 -4.24
CA GLN A 73 8.37 -8.93 -3.91
C GLN A 73 8.50 -8.60 -2.44
N HIS A 74 9.41 -9.29 -1.77
CA HIS A 74 9.87 -8.89 -0.44
C HIS A 74 10.98 -7.86 -0.58
N ILE A 75 10.81 -6.70 0.03
CA ILE A 75 11.86 -5.68 0.12
C ILE A 75 12.28 -5.57 1.59
N PRO A 76 13.52 -5.99 1.93
CA PRO A 76 14.03 -5.81 3.28
C PRO A 76 14.20 -4.32 3.57
N GLY A 77 14.04 -3.95 4.84
CA GLY A 77 14.15 -2.56 5.27
C GLY A 77 14.31 -2.42 6.76
N ASP A 78 14.37 -1.17 7.22
CA ASP A 78 14.35 -0.85 8.65
C ASP A 78 12.96 -1.21 9.24
N LEU A 79 12.75 -1.05 10.55
CA LEU A 79 11.40 -1.09 11.13
C LEU A 79 11.20 0.14 12.01
N ILE A 80 11.11 1.29 11.35
CA ILE A 80 11.15 2.57 12.04
C ILE A 80 9.79 2.84 12.66
N VAL A 81 9.80 3.09 13.98
CA VAL A 81 8.70 3.78 14.66
C VAL A 81 8.83 5.26 14.31
N LEU A 82 7.88 5.82 13.57
CA LEU A 82 7.84 7.28 13.45
C LEU A 82 7.25 7.90 14.69
N ARG A 83 7.94 8.91 15.20
CA ARG A 83 7.40 9.77 16.23
C ARG A 83 6.29 10.64 15.63
N PRO A 84 5.21 10.95 16.37
CA PRO A 84 3.99 11.55 15.81
C PRO A 84 4.19 12.82 14.97
N TRP A 85 5.19 13.65 15.25
CA TRP A 85 5.42 14.89 14.50
C TRP A 85 6.04 14.66 13.10
N ILE A 86 6.83 13.61 12.91
CA ILE A 86 7.39 13.27 11.60
C ILE A 86 6.27 12.74 10.69
N TYR A 87 5.34 12.00 11.29
CA TYR A 87 4.14 11.51 10.61
C TYR A 87 3.28 12.64 10.04
N LYS A 88 3.25 13.81 10.70
CA LYS A 88 2.54 14.99 10.20
C LYS A 88 3.19 15.63 8.97
N GLN A 89 4.52 15.51 8.83
CA GLN A 89 5.27 16.13 7.73
C GLN A 89 5.43 15.20 6.52
N ASN A 90 5.66 13.90 6.77
CA ASN A 90 5.77 12.90 5.72
C ASN A 90 5.19 11.55 6.21
N PRO A 91 3.87 11.35 6.06
CA PRO A 91 3.21 10.12 6.50
C PRO A 91 3.70 8.87 5.75
N SER A 92 4.20 9.02 4.53
CA SER A 92 4.70 7.91 3.70
C SER A 92 6.16 7.54 3.99
N LEU A 93 6.87 8.24 4.87
CA LEU A 93 8.27 7.94 5.21
C LEU A 93 8.53 6.49 5.66
N PRO A 94 7.65 5.80 6.42
CA PRO A 94 7.83 4.38 6.73
C PRO A 94 7.78 3.52 5.47
N ALA A 95 6.88 3.81 4.53
CA ALA A 95 6.75 3.05 3.29
C ALA A 95 8.02 3.08 2.42
N PHE A 96 8.80 4.16 2.53
CA PHE A 96 10.09 4.27 1.84
C PHE A 96 11.24 3.50 2.51
N ARG A 97 11.15 3.18 3.81
CA ARG A 97 12.29 2.66 4.59
C ARG A 97 12.05 1.28 5.15
N ASN A 98 10.81 0.97 5.50
CA ASN A 98 10.51 -0.23 6.25
C ASN A 98 10.48 -1.47 5.35
N GLU A 99 10.71 -2.61 5.99
CA GLU A 99 10.43 -3.91 5.39
C GLU A 99 8.99 -3.96 4.87
N ARG A 100 8.81 -4.51 3.67
CA ARG A 100 7.49 -4.58 3.03
C ARG A 100 7.38 -5.72 2.04
N TYR A 101 6.14 -6.12 1.80
CA TYR A 101 5.76 -7.02 0.71
C TYR A 101 4.95 -6.25 -0.32
N ASN A 102 5.46 -6.22 -1.54
CA ASN A 102 4.75 -5.66 -2.68
C ASN A 102 4.00 -6.77 -3.41
N ILE A 103 2.74 -6.51 -3.75
CA ILE A 103 1.84 -7.44 -4.42
C ILE A 103 1.18 -6.70 -5.56
N ASP A 104 1.40 -7.17 -6.77
CA ASP A 104 0.79 -6.60 -7.98
C ASP A 104 -0.36 -7.50 -8.40
N VAL A 105 -1.55 -6.92 -8.52
CA VAL A 105 -2.76 -7.62 -8.99
C VAL A 105 -3.16 -7.05 -10.34
N THR A 106 -3.11 -7.86 -11.39
CA THR A 106 -3.58 -7.47 -12.72
C THR A 106 -5.06 -7.80 -12.85
N ASP A 107 -5.88 -6.79 -13.12
CA ASP A 107 -7.32 -6.95 -13.31
C ASP A 107 -7.67 -7.55 -14.69
N ASP A 108 -8.96 -7.82 -14.91
CA ASP A 108 -9.49 -8.39 -16.15
C ASP A 108 -9.26 -7.51 -17.39
N LYS A 109 -8.96 -6.23 -17.19
CA LYS A 109 -8.65 -5.25 -18.24
C LYS A 109 -7.14 -5.09 -18.47
N GLY A 110 -6.31 -5.88 -17.79
CA GLY A 110 -4.85 -5.81 -17.90
C GLY A 110 -4.23 -4.63 -17.15
N ARG A 111 -4.98 -3.95 -16.27
CA ARG A 111 -4.45 -2.85 -15.45
C ARG A 111 -3.90 -3.40 -14.15
N ILE A 112 -2.80 -2.82 -13.67
CA ILE A 112 -2.10 -3.32 -12.49
C ILE A 112 -2.53 -2.51 -11.27
N TRP A 113 -2.84 -3.21 -10.18
CA TRP A 113 -3.05 -2.62 -8.86
C TRP A 113 -1.82 -2.93 -8.02
N TYR A 114 -1.00 -1.91 -7.78
CA TYR A 114 0.23 -2.06 -7.02
C TYR A 114 -0.10 -1.89 -5.54
N MET A 115 0.19 -2.91 -4.73
CA MET A 115 0.01 -2.85 -3.29
C MET A 115 1.35 -2.99 -2.58
N SER A 116 1.54 -2.25 -1.49
CA SER A 116 2.69 -2.38 -0.61
C SER A 116 2.20 -2.51 0.82
N VAL A 117 2.39 -3.70 1.40
CA VAL A 117 2.08 -4.04 2.78
C VAL A 117 3.33 -3.74 3.60
N VAL A 118 3.33 -2.64 4.36
CA VAL A 118 4.52 -2.09 5.03
C VAL A 118 4.54 -2.45 6.51
N GLY A 119 5.65 -3.04 6.95
CA GLY A 119 5.84 -3.56 8.29
C GLY A 119 6.06 -2.45 9.32
N GLY A 120 5.70 -2.75 10.56
CA GLY A 120 5.96 -1.92 11.73
C GLY A 120 7.07 -2.49 12.63
N PRO A 121 7.53 -1.69 13.61
CA PRO A 121 8.52 -2.07 14.63
C PRO A 121 8.08 -3.29 15.47
N ALA A 122 8.52 -4.48 15.05
CA ALA A 122 8.66 -5.75 15.79
C ALA A 122 9.00 -6.86 14.78
N VAL A 123 9.74 -7.89 15.18
CA VAL A 123 10.16 -9.01 14.31
C VAL A 123 8.95 -9.84 13.86
N GLY A 124 8.85 -10.15 12.56
CA GLY A 124 7.87 -11.11 12.01
C GLY A 124 6.46 -10.57 11.77
N THR A 125 6.31 -9.30 11.38
CA THR A 125 5.01 -8.60 11.39
C THR A 125 4.11 -8.82 10.20
N ILE A 126 4.62 -9.23 9.04
CA ILE A 126 3.80 -9.46 7.84
C ILE A 126 3.75 -10.95 7.53
N LYS A 127 2.54 -11.48 7.42
CA LYS A 127 2.28 -12.83 6.94
C LYS A 127 1.40 -12.77 5.70
N LEU A 128 1.90 -13.27 4.57
CA LEU A 128 1.08 -13.47 3.38
C LEU A 128 0.12 -14.65 3.59
N ALA A 129 -1.10 -14.54 3.04
CA ALA A 129 -2.03 -15.66 3.03
C ALA A 129 -1.48 -16.80 2.16
N ASN A 130 -1.74 -18.06 2.55
CA ASN A 130 -1.21 -19.24 1.83
C ASN A 130 -1.67 -19.32 0.36
N SER A 131 -2.80 -18.69 0.04
CA SER A 131 -3.36 -18.57 -1.31
C SER A 131 -2.60 -17.58 -2.20
N VAL A 132 -1.83 -16.66 -1.62
CA VAL A 132 -1.14 -15.59 -2.35
C VAL A 132 0.14 -16.12 -2.96
N LYS A 133 0.08 -16.39 -4.27
CA LYS A 133 1.22 -16.85 -5.07
C LYS A 133 1.19 -16.15 -6.42
N VAL A 134 2.37 -15.93 -7.02
CA VAL A 134 2.42 -15.45 -8.41
C VAL A 134 1.71 -16.46 -9.31
N GLY A 135 0.80 -15.96 -10.16
CA GLY A 135 -0.05 -16.74 -11.05
C GLY A 135 -1.39 -17.17 -10.45
N SER A 136 -1.62 -17.01 -9.14
CA SER A 136 -2.92 -17.34 -8.55
C SER A 136 -3.96 -16.26 -8.81
N SER A 137 -5.20 -16.67 -9.07
CA SER A 137 -6.34 -15.76 -9.10
C SER A 137 -6.80 -15.40 -7.69
N VAL A 138 -7.14 -14.13 -7.49
CA VAL A 138 -7.76 -13.61 -6.28
C VAL A 138 -9.10 -12.99 -6.62
N LYS A 139 -10.07 -13.15 -5.74
CA LYS A 139 -11.33 -12.40 -5.79
C LYS A 139 -11.18 -11.14 -4.96
N LYS A 140 -11.94 -10.11 -5.34
CA LYS A 140 -12.15 -8.93 -4.51
C LYS A 140 -12.51 -9.36 -3.08
N LEU A 141 -11.86 -8.76 -2.08
CA LEU A 141 -11.93 -9.09 -0.65
C LEU A 141 -11.27 -10.40 -0.21
N ASP A 142 -10.60 -11.13 -1.09
CA ASP A 142 -9.72 -12.22 -0.63
C ASP A 142 -8.58 -11.64 0.20
N GLU A 143 -8.27 -12.29 1.32
CA GLU A 143 -7.16 -11.89 2.18
C GLU A 143 -5.83 -12.08 1.46
N LEU A 144 -5.02 -11.03 1.45
CA LEU A 144 -3.67 -11.02 0.90
C LEU A 144 -2.61 -11.15 1.98
N ALA A 145 -2.76 -10.41 3.08
CA ALA A 145 -1.77 -10.36 4.12
C ALA A 145 -2.39 -10.05 5.50
N LEU A 146 -1.66 -10.42 6.54
CA LEU A 146 -1.94 -10.11 7.94
C LEU A 146 -0.77 -9.33 8.54
N PHE A 147 -1.08 -8.27 9.27
CA PHE A 147 -0.19 -7.61 10.20
C PHE A 147 -0.35 -8.17 11.61
N TYR A 148 0.77 -8.47 12.28
CA TYR A 148 0.77 -8.70 13.72
C TYR A 148 0.92 -7.40 14.51
N LEU A 149 1.70 -6.46 13.99
CA LEU A 149 1.82 -5.08 14.47
C LEU A 149 1.96 -4.18 13.22
N GLY A 150 0.90 -3.45 12.90
CA GLY A 150 0.77 -2.70 11.64
C GLY A 150 1.57 -1.40 11.59
N SER A 151 1.85 -0.95 10.35
CA SER A 151 2.33 0.40 10.05
C SER A 151 1.45 1.05 9.00
N THR A 152 1.38 0.53 7.78
CA THR A 152 0.58 1.15 6.72
C THR A 152 0.38 0.22 5.52
N CYS A 153 -0.69 0.44 4.76
CA CYS A 153 -0.90 -0.14 3.44
C CYS A 153 -0.87 0.99 2.40
N CYS A 154 0.04 0.87 1.43
CA CYS A 154 0.08 1.78 0.29
C CYS A 154 -0.50 1.08 -0.95
N MET A 155 -1.17 1.86 -1.81
CA MET A 155 -1.70 1.36 -3.06
C MET A 155 -1.56 2.41 -4.16
N ALA A 156 -1.07 2.00 -5.34
CA ALA A 156 -1.20 2.78 -6.57
C ALA A 156 -2.21 2.08 -7.49
N ALA A 157 -3.32 2.76 -7.74
CA ALA A 157 -4.48 2.21 -8.43
C ALA A 157 -4.80 2.95 -9.73
N PRO A 158 -5.36 2.27 -10.75
CA PRO A 158 -5.80 2.89 -11.99
C PRO A 158 -7.03 3.80 -11.84
N GLU A 159 -7.66 3.81 -10.67
CA GLU A 159 -8.90 4.51 -10.38
C GLU A 159 -8.71 5.48 -9.22
N ASN A 160 -9.49 6.56 -9.19
CA ASN A 160 -9.51 7.50 -8.06
C ASN A 160 -10.53 7.06 -7.01
N PRO A 161 -10.26 7.34 -5.72
CA PRO A 161 -11.26 7.14 -4.70
C PRO A 161 -12.41 8.12 -4.88
N ARG A 162 -13.65 7.64 -4.73
CA ARG A 162 -14.88 8.39 -5.05
C ARG A 162 -15.42 9.19 -3.87
N TYR A 163 -15.21 8.70 -2.64
CA TYR A 163 -15.93 9.17 -1.44
C TYR A 163 -15.02 9.63 -0.30
N HIS A 164 -13.70 9.61 -0.50
CA HIS A 164 -12.73 9.86 0.56
C HIS A 164 -11.70 10.90 0.13
N SER A 165 -11.19 11.63 1.10
CA SER A 165 -10.16 12.65 0.91
C SER A 165 -9.07 12.51 1.95
N LYS A 166 -7.92 13.16 1.74
CA LYS A 166 -6.81 13.10 2.70
C LYS A 166 -7.28 13.48 4.11
N ASN A 167 -6.85 12.70 5.10
CA ASN A 167 -7.23 12.76 6.51
C ASN A 167 -8.65 12.26 6.86
N THR A 168 -9.36 11.58 5.96
CA THR A 168 -10.57 10.84 6.31
C THR A 168 -10.24 9.41 6.76
N PHE A 169 -11.13 8.82 7.55
CA PHE A 169 -11.07 7.39 7.85
C PHE A 169 -11.67 6.59 6.68
N VAL A 170 -11.08 5.43 6.36
CA VAL A 170 -11.56 4.49 5.35
C VAL A 170 -11.80 3.14 6.00
N GLU A 171 -12.75 2.36 5.49
CA GLU A 171 -13.08 1.02 5.97
C GLU A 171 -12.83 -0.03 4.90
N VAL A 172 -12.39 -1.22 5.30
CA VAL A 172 -12.16 -2.33 4.36
C VAL A 172 -13.47 -2.68 3.64
N GLY A 173 -13.39 -2.88 2.32
CA GLY A 173 -14.53 -3.34 1.53
C GLY A 173 -15.56 -2.29 1.12
N ILE A 174 -15.47 -1.05 1.64
CA ILE A 174 -16.29 0.04 1.11
C ILE A 174 -15.78 0.43 -0.30
N PRO A 175 -16.64 0.97 -1.17
CA PRO A 175 -16.22 1.43 -2.50
C PRO A 175 -15.05 2.41 -2.36
N PHE A 176 -13.99 2.13 -3.13
CA PHE A 176 -12.83 3.01 -3.19
C PHE A 176 -13.16 4.23 -4.04
#